data_AF-A0A8G0ZRR9-F1
#
_entry.id   AF-A0A8G0ZRR9-F1
#
_cell.length_a   1.000
_cell.length_b   1.000
_cell.length_c   1.000
_cell.angle_alpha   90.00
_cell.angle_beta   90.00
_cell.angle_gamma   90.00
#
_symmetry.space_group_name_H-M   'P 1'
#
loop_
_entity.id
_entity.type
_entity.pdbx_description
1 polymer ?
#
loop_
_entity_poly.entity_id
_entity_poly.type
_entity_poly.pdbx_seq_one_letter_code
_entity_poly.pdbx_strand_id
1 'polypeptide(L)'
;MTDSIEDFLAPLARLAEDAPGIEGLVIWAEDGAWPASDTPTEALEAEEIAFYAEGLLLEGFGMAWDILALPDDPEEQLAVRLMVWQGAAPPPPAAPKPWITLDRKERPAR
;
A
#
# COMPACT_ATOMS: atom_id res chain seq x y z
N MET A 1 15.50 -6.32 -14.72
CA MET A 1 16.02 -6.16 -13.35
C MET A 1 14.85 -6.44 -12.43
N THR A 2 14.90 -7.50 -11.64
CA THR A 2 13.89 -7.71 -10.61
C THR A 2 14.30 -6.79 -9.47
N ASP A 3 13.67 -5.62 -9.34
CA ASP A 3 13.94 -4.73 -8.21
C ASP A 3 13.80 -5.55 -6.90
N SER A 4 14.72 -5.35 -5.96
CA SER A 4 14.72 -6.09 -4.70
C SER A 4 13.49 -5.74 -3.87
N ILE A 5 13.16 -6.53 -2.84
CA ILE A 5 12.08 -6.15 -1.91
C ILE A 5 12.45 -4.82 -1.23
N GLU A 6 13.73 -4.65 -0.89
CA GLU A 6 14.27 -3.42 -0.30
C GLU A 6 14.04 -2.21 -1.22
N ASP A 7 14.34 -2.30 -2.52
CA ASP A 7 14.12 -1.20 -3.47
C ASP A 7 12.65 -0.84 -3.65
N PHE A 8 11.77 -1.85 -3.56
CA PHE A 8 10.32 -1.69 -3.65
C PHE A 8 9.75 -0.95 -2.43
N LEU A 9 10.31 -1.21 -1.23
CA LEU A 9 9.84 -0.67 0.04
C LEU A 9 10.59 0.59 0.49
N ALA A 10 11.75 0.90 -0.09
CA ALA A 10 12.54 2.08 0.24
C ALA A 10 11.74 3.40 0.25
N PRO A 11 10.82 3.66 -0.71
CA PRO A 11 9.99 4.87 -0.66
C PRO A 11 9.07 4.92 0.57
N LEU A 12 8.53 3.78 1.00
CA LEU A 12 7.65 3.71 2.18
C LEU A 12 8.43 3.92 3.47
N ALA A 13 9.61 3.31 3.59
CA ALA A 13 10.50 3.54 4.72
C ALA A 13 10.88 5.02 4.84
N ARG A 14 11.24 5.65 3.72
CA ARG A 14 11.56 7.08 3.69
C ARG A 14 10.35 7.96 4.07
N LEU A 15 9.16 7.59 3.58
CA LEU A 15 7.93 8.31 3.89
C LEU A 15 7.56 8.23 5.38
N ALA A 16 7.71 7.05 6.00
CA ALA A 16 7.48 6.87 7.43
C ALA A 16 8.44 7.70 8.30
N GLU A 17 9.70 7.88 7.86
CA GLU A 17 10.65 8.78 8.53
C GLU A 17 10.25 10.25 8.43
N ASP A 18 9.75 10.68 7.26
CA ASP A 18 9.38 12.07 6.99
C ASP A 18 8.01 12.45 7.57
N ALA A 19 7.11 11.48 7.69
CA ALA A 19 5.77 11.64 8.22
C ALA A 19 5.46 10.55 9.27
N PRO A 20 5.95 10.68 10.51
CA PRO A 20 5.78 9.64 11.54
C PRO A 20 4.33 9.35 11.95
N GLY A 21 3.38 10.23 11.58
CA GLY A 21 1.94 10.03 11.81
C GLY A 21 1.20 9.44 10.61
N ILE A 22 1.89 9.02 9.55
CA ILE A 22 1.24 8.41 8.39
C ILE A 22 0.73 7.02 8.74
N GLU A 23 -0.53 6.75 8.39
CA GLU A 23 -1.16 5.45 8.60
C GLU A 23 -1.03 4.57 7.35
N GLY A 24 -0.77 3.28 7.56
CA GLY A 24 -0.87 2.24 6.55
C GLY A 24 -2.24 1.57 6.56
N LEU A 25 -2.98 1.62 5.46
CA LEU A 25 -4.32 1.06 5.33
C LEU A 25 -4.25 -0.21 4.47
N VAL A 26 -4.43 -1.39 5.10
CA VAL A 26 -4.31 -2.68 4.41
C VAL A 26 -5.66 -3.10 3.84
N ILE A 27 -5.69 -3.49 2.57
CA ILE A 27 -6.82 -4.15 1.92
C ILE A 27 -6.38 -5.44 1.23
N TRP A 28 -7.19 -6.48 1.38
CA TRP A 28 -6.95 -7.81 0.82
C TRP A 28 -7.87 -8.08 -0.36
N ALA A 29 -7.32 -8.59 -1.46
CA ALA A 29 -8.13 -9.16 -2.52
C ALA A 29 -8.73 -10.49 -2.05
N GLU A 30 -10.02 -10.66 -2.30
CA GLU A 30 -10.77 -11.89 -2.02
C GLU A 30 -11.35 -12.42 -3.35
N ASP A 31 -11.18 -13.72 -3.62
CA ASP A 31 -11.69 -14.38 -4.81
C ASP A 31 -11.35 -13.67 -6.15
N GLY A 32 -10.17 -13.04 -6.21
CA GLY A 32 -9.68 -12.33 -7.40
C GLY A 32 -10.30 -10.95 -7.61
N ALA A 33 -10.94 -10.37 -6.58
CA ALA A 33 -11.50 -9.03 -6.61
C ALA A 33 -11.13 -8.23 -5.35
N TRP A 34 -11.13 -6.90 -5.47
CA TRP A 34 -11.03 -6.02 -4.30
C TRP A 34 -12.37 -5.98 -3.55
N PRO A 35 -12.35 -5.81 -2.23
CA PRO A 35 -13.56 -5.69 -1.45
C PRO A 35 -14.37 -4.48 -1.93
N ALA A 36 -15.70 -4.61 -1.91
CA ALA A 36 -16.59 -3.51 -2.30
C ALA A 36 -16.58 -2.35 -1.27
N SER A 37 -16.10 -2.62 -0.06
CA SER A 37 -15.89 -1.60 0.96
C SER A 37 -14.47 -1.05 0.86
N ASP A 38 -14.34 0.27 0.96
CA ASP A 38 -13.05 0.95 1.10
C ASP A 38 -12.50 0.88 2.54
N THR A 39 -13.15 0.12 3.43
CA THR A 39 -12.68 -0.06 4.81
C THR A 39 -11.44 -0.96 4.83
N PRO A 40 -10.33 -0.51 5.44
CA PRO A 40 -9.15 -1.34 5.59
C PRO A 40 -9.44 -2.53 6.52
N THR A 41 -8.81 -3.66 6.22
CA THR A 41 -8.77 -4.82 7.11
C THR A 41 -7.95 -4.50 8.37
N GLU A 42 -6.89 -3.71 8.21
CA GLU A 42 -5.94 -3.35 9.27
C GLU A 42 -5.39 -1.94 9.02
N ALA A 43 -5.16 -1.20 10.09
CA ALA A 43 -4.45 0.07 10.08
C ALA A 43 -3.10 -0.12 10.80
N LEU A 44 -2.03 0.36 10.18
CA LEU A 44 -0.65 0.23 10.64
C LEU A 44 -0.12 1.59 11.04
N GLU A 45 0.69 1.61 12.10
CA GLU A 45 1.50 2.79 12.42
C GLU A 45 2.63 2.94 11.39
N ALA A 46 3.15 4.17 11.24
CA ALA A 46 4.18 4.50 10.24
C ALA A 46 5.37 3.53 10.25
N GLU A 47 5.85 3.16 11.44
CA GLU A 47 6.99 2.26 11.64
C GLU A 47 6.70 0.80 11.24
N GLU A 48 5.44 0.40 11.18
CA GLU A 48 5.02 -0.97 10.86
C GLU A 48 4.85 -1.19 9.35
N ILE A 49 4.61 -0.12 8.57
CA ILE A 49 4.24 -0.21 7.14
C ILE A 49 5.23 -1.05 6.33
N ALA A 50 6.52 -0.68 6.40
CA ALA A 50 7.55 -1.37 5.61
C ALA A 50 7.80 -2.79 6.12
N PHE A 51 7.79 -3.00 7.44
CA PHE A 51 8.01 -4.30 8.05
C PHE A 51 6.87 -5.30 7.72
N TYR A 52 5.63 -4.85 7.81
CA TYR A 52 4.44 -5.61 7.43
C TYR A 52 4.48 -6.00 5.95
N ALA A 53 4.79 -5.03 5.09
CA ALA A 53 4.88 -5.25 3.64
C ALA A 53 6.00 -6.23 3.29
N GLU A 54 7.17 -6.13 3.92
CA GLU A 54 8.30 -7.04 3.72
C GLU A 54 7.92 -8.48 4.07
N GLY A 55 7.27 -8.71 5.22
CA GLY A 55 6.83 -10.04 5.65
C GLY A 55 5.95 -10.72 4.60
N LEU A 56 4.93 -10.02 4.10
CA LEU A 56 4.03 -10.55 3.07
C LEU A 56 4.76 -10.85 1.75
N LEU A 57 5.67 -9.96 1.33
CA LEU A 57 6.45 -10.16 0.10
C LEU A 57 7.43 -11.34 0.21
N LEU A 58 7.98 -11.59 1.40
CA LEU A 58 8.83 -12.76 1.68
C LEU A 58 8.02 -14.06 1.68
N GLU A 59 6.77 -14.02 2.13
CA GLU A 59 5.83 -15.15 2.08
C GLU A 59 5.29 -15.43 0.68
N GLY A 60 5.57 -14.57 -0.30
CA GLY A 60 5.24 -14.75 -1.71
C GLY A 60 3.94 -14.09 -2.16
N PHE A 61 3.30 -13.29 -1.30
CA PHE A 61 2.15 -12.48 -1.70
C PHE A 61 2.55 -11.41 -2.71
N GLY A 62 1.58 -11.03 -3.55
CA GLY A 62 1.70 -9.85 -4.40
C GLY A 62 1.23 -8.62 -3.65
N MET A 63 1.82 -7.47 -3.97
CA MET A 63 1.48 -6.21 -3.33
C MET A 63 1.57 -5.04 -4.30
N ALA A 64 0.60 -4.15 -4.19
CA ALA A 64 0.70 -2.78 -4.67
C ALA A 64 0.54 -1.85 -3.48
N TRP A 65 1.19 -0.69 -3.54
CA TRP A 65 0.96 0.37 -2.57
C TRP A 65 0.72 1.68 -3.27
N ASP A 66 -0.15 2.50 -2.68
CA ASP A 66 -0.44 3.87 -3.10
C ASP A 66 -0.15 4.84 -1.97
N ILE A 67 0.47 5.97 -2.30
CA ILE A 67 0.43 7.15 -1.43
C ILE A 67 -0.84 7.91 -1.77
N LEU A 68 -1.75 8.00 -0.82
CA LEU A 68 -3.00 8.72 -0.93
C LEU A 68 -2.89 10.08 -0.25
N ALA A 69 -3.50 11.08 -0.87
CA ALA A 69 -3.60 12.43 -0.34
C ALA A 69 -5.03 12.95 -0.42
N LEU A 70 -5.42 13.82 0.51
CA LEU A 70 -6.59 14.66 0.30
C LEU A 70 -6.24 15.81 -0.64
N PRO A 71 -7.11 16.14 -1.62
CA PRO A 71 -6.79 17.10 -2.68
C PRO A 71 -6.60 18.53 -2.16
N ASP A 72 -7.20 18.87 -1.03
CA ASP A 72 -7.12 20.19 -0.43
C ASP A 72 -5.83 20.39 0.39
N ASP A 73 -5.18 19.30 0.83
CA ASP A 73 -3.95 19.34 1.61
C ASP A 73 -3.10 18.06 1.41
N PRO A 74 -2.41 17.95 0.26
CA PRO A 74 -1.75 16.70 -0.13
C PRO A 74 -0.43 16.43 0.59
N GLU A 75 0.09 17.38 1.37
CA GLU A 75 1.35 17.21 2.11
C GLU A 75 1.12 16.88 3.59
N GLU A 76 0.02 17.35 4.20
CA GLU A 76 -0.27 17.08 5.61
C GLU A 76 -1.25 15.92 5.83
N GLN A 77 -2.05 15.54 4.82
CA GLN A 77 -3.05 14.47 4.95
C GLN A 77 -2.73 13.31 4.00
N LEU A 78 -1.74 12.52 4.42
CA LEU A 78 -1.24 11.35 3.70
C LEU A 78 -1.70 10.04 4.35
N ALA A 79 -1.91 9.03 3.53
CA ALA A 79 -2.04 7.64 3.96
C ALA A 79 -1.35 6.71 2.95
N VAL A 80 -0.80 5.60 3.41
CA VAL A 80 -0.31 4.54 2.52
C VAL A 80 -1.39 3.48 2.41
N ARG A 81 -1.94 3.22 1.23
CA ARG A 81 -2.83 2.07 1.03
C ARG A 81 -2.04 0.86 0.54
N LEU A 82 -2.01 -0.21 1.31
CA LEU A 82 -1.40 -1.49 0.94
C LEU A 82 -2.47 -2.43 0.37
N MET A 83 -2.30 -2.84 -0.88
CA MET A 83 -3.19 -3.73 -1.63
C MET A 83 -2.52 -5.09 -1.77
N VAL A 84 -3.07 -6.11 -1.13
CA VAL A 84 -2.45 -7.44 -1.03
C VAL A 84 -3.28 -8.49 -1.75
N TRP A 85 -2.63 -9.41 -2.47
CA TRP A 85 -3.30 -10.55 -3.11
C TRP A 85 -2.44 -11.81 -3.10
N GLN A 86 -3.10 -12.95 -3.29
CA GLN A 86 -2.45 -14.23 -3.55
C GLN A 86 -2.80 -14.70 -4.97
N GLY A 87 -1.80 -15.19 -5.71
CA GLY A 87 -1.97 -15.65 -7.09
C GLY A 87 -2.09 -14.50 -8.08
N ALA A 88 -3.18 -14.46 -8.85
CA ALA A 88 -3.37 -13.45 -9.90
C ALA A 88 -3.81 -12.10 -9.31
N ALA A 89 -3.16 -11.02 -9.72
CA ALA A 89 -3.51 -9.67 -9.30
C ALA A 89 -4.87 -9.25 -9.91
N PRO A 90 -5.83 -8.74 -9.10
CA PRO A 90 -6.98 -8.05 -9.65
C PRO A 90 -6.53 -6.72 -10.29
N PRO A 91 -7.30 -6.14 -11.22
CA PRO A 91 -7.04 -4.78 -11.71
C PRO A 91 -6.98 -3.80 -10.53
N PRO A 92 -5.97 -2.90 -10.46
CA PRO A 92 -5.83 -1.98 -9.34
C PRO A 92 -7.09 -1.13 -9.14
N PRO A 93 -7.60 -0.97 -7.90
CA PRO A 93 -8.76 -0.15 -7.66
C PRO A 93 -8.38 1.34 -7.81
N ALA A 94 -9.37 2.17 -8.11
CA ALA A 94 -9.21 3.61 -8.04
C ALA A 94 -8.90 4.05 -6.59
N ALA A 95 -8.37 5.26 -6.42
CA ALA A 95 -8.34 5.87 -5.10
C ALA A 95 -9.79 6.07 -4.60
N PRO A 96 -10.08 5.79 -3.31
CA PRO A 96 -11.39 6.02 -2.75
C PRO A 96 -11.63 7.53 -2.70
N LYS A 97 -12.81 8.00 -3.06
CA LYS A 97 -13.11 9.44 -2.94
C LYS A 97 -13.20 9.82 -1.46
N PRO A 98 -12.67 10.99 -1.04
CA PRO A 98 -12.15 12.08 -1.87
C PRO A 98 -10.64 12.03 -2.19
N TRP A 99 -9.95 10.94 -1.86
CA TRP A 99 -8.50 10.82 -1.99
C TRP A 99 -8.02 10.78 -3.45
N ILE A 100 -6.80 11.24 -3.66
CA ILE A 100 -6.04 11.12 -4.92
C ILE A 100 -4.78 10.29 -4.70
N THR A 101 -4.34 9.56 -5.72
CA THR A 101 -3.07 8.83 -5.70
C THR A 101 -1.94 9.77 -6.11
N LEU A 102 -0.94 9.94 -5.26
CA LEU A 102 0.28 10.70 -5.54
C LEU A 102 1.36 9.83 -6.19
N ASP A 103 1.52 8.61 -5.70
CA ASP A 103 2.45 7.61 -6.24
C ASP A 103 1.84 6.21 -6.09
N ARG A 104 2.27 5.29 -6.95
CA ARG A 104 1.88 3.89 -6.94
C ARG A 104 3.05 3.02 -7.40
N LYS A 105 3.33 1.96 -6.64
CA LYS A 105 4.16 0.85 -7.13
C LYS A 105 3.47 -0.49 -6.94
N GLU A 106 3.88 -1.43 -7.77
CA GLU A 106 3.37 -2.80 -7.76
C GLU A 106 4.53 -3.80 -7.83
N ARG A 107 4.37 -4.91 -7.10
CA ARG A 107 5.21 -6.09 -7.14
C ARG A 107 4.31 -7.35 -7.25
N PRO A 108 4.50 -8.19 -8.28
CA PRO A 108 3.69 -9.40 -8.44
C PRO A 108 4.02 -10.45 -7.36
N ALA A 109 3.06 -11.34 -7.14
CA ALA A 109 3.24 -12.54 -6.32
C ALA A 109 4.34 -13.45 -6.91
N ARG A 110 5.00 -14.24 -6.05
CA ARG A 110 6.06 -15.18 -6.45
C ARG A 110 5.54 -16.60 -6.66
#